data_AF-A0A652JSP7-F1
#
_entry.id   AF-A0A652JSP7-F1
#
_cell.length_a   1.000
_cell.length_b   1.000
_cell.length_c   1.000
_cell.angle_alpha   90.00
_cell.angle_beta   90.00
_cell.angle_gamma   90.00
#
_symmetry.space_group_name_H-M   'P 1'
#
loop_
_entity.id
_entity.type
_entity.pdbx_description
1 polymer ?
#
loop_
_entity_poly.entity_id
_entity_poly.type
_entity_poly.pdbx_seq_one_letter_code
_entity_poly.pdbx_strand_id
1 'polypeptide(L)'
;MEPYREITFDKEGDGPAGQPAALAAPARQGVTDLVVFAHGWNSSPAGATRLCSDFFAPFPGLLAPGVEAGYAGVIWPSMMFTGEPVPDYRALVTVLPEKEPVLDRLTELLVTAPADEAAFAAFGALLRELTDVDGGGPGGPGAAGPRGPVPAFLVGDPVAVCARFTEALEAEAEAERD
;
A
#
# COMPACT_ATOMS: atom_id res chain seq x y z
N MET A 1 10.93 -15.13 -14.07
CA MET A 1 11.08 -14.50 -15.39
C MET A 1 12.55 -14.12 -15.55
N GLU A 2 13.18 -14.38 -16.69
CA GLU A 2 14.57 -13.96 -16.93
C GLU A 2 14.65 -13.16 -18.25
N PRO A 3 15.51 -12.14 -18.34
CA PRO A 3 16.37 -11.63 -17.27
C PRO A 3 15.63 -10.63 -16.36
N TYR A 4 15.35 -11.04 -15.12
CA TYR A 4 14.76 -10.19 -14.06
C TYR A 4 15.82 -9.83 -13.03
N ARG A 5 15.84 -8.57 -12.58
CA ARG A 5 16.76 -8.09 -11.55
C ARG A 5 16.05 -7.19 -10.55
N GLU A 6 16.47 -7.28 -9.30
CA GLU A 6 16.03 -6.36 -8.25
C GLU A 6 17.07 -5.27 -8.05
N ILE A 7 16.61 -4.02 -8.04
CA ILE A 7 17.37 -2.81 -7.76
C ILE A 7 16.99 -2.38 -6.35
N THR A 8 17.80 -2.77 -5.37
CA THR A 8 17.57 -2.45 -3.96
C THR A 8 18.26 -1.14 -3.57
N PHE A 9 17.64 -0.37 -2.68
CA PHE A 9 18.24 0.77 -2.01
C PHE A 9 18.13 0.61 -0.49
N ASP A 10 18.95 1.32 0.28
CA ASP A 10 18.73 1.55 1.70
C ASP A 10 18.02 2.90 1.94
N LYS A 11 17.86 3.32 3.19
CA LYS A 11 17.14 4.55 3.55
C LYS A 11 17.88 5.82 3.14
N GLU A 12 19.19 5.74 2.90
CA GLU A 12 20.02 6.81 2.34
C GLU A 12 19.93 6.88 0.81
N GLY A 13 19.33 5.86 0.17
CA GLY A 13 19.31 5.73 -1.27
C GLY A 13 20.56 5.05 -1.82
N ASP A 14 21.36 4.41 -0.98
CA ASP A 14 22.55 3.65 -1.38
C ASP A 14 22.19 2.19 -1.70
N GLY A 15 22.84 1.61 -2.70
CA GLY A 15 22.64 0.21 -3.11
C GLY A 15 23.91 -0.63 -2.93
N PRO A 16 23.81 -1.97 -2.86
CA PRO A 16 24.96 -2.85 -2.80
C PRO A 16 25.98 -2.63 -3.94
N ALA A 17 27.26 -2.80 -3.60
CA ALA A 17 28.34 -2.71 -4.57
C ALA A 17 28.13 -3.66 -5.76
N GLY A 18 28.34 -3.17 -6.98
CA GLY A 18 28.22 -3.96 -8.21
C GLY A 18 26.81 -4.03 -8.81
N GLN A 19 25.78 -3.53 -8.12
CA GLN A 19 24.40 -3.46 -8.65
C GLN A 19 24.29 -2.73 -10.00
N PRO A 20 24.95 -1.58 -10.25
CA PRO A 20 24.93 -0.95 -11.57
C PRO A 20 25.48 -1.86 -12.68
N ALA A 21 26.55 -2.61 -12.39
CA ALA A 21 27.15 -3.54 -13.34
C ALA A 21 26.25 -4.76 -13.59
N ALA A 22 25.57 -5.25 -12.54
CA ALA A 22 24.61 -6.34 -12.64
C ALA A 22 23.36 -5.95 -13.44
N LEU A 23 22.87 -4.72 -13.29
CA LEU A 23 21.75 -4.18 -14.08
C LEU A 23 22.13 -4.00 -15.57
N ALA A 24 23.38 -3.64 -15.85
CA ALA A 24 23.87 -3.48 -17.22
C ALA A 24 24.25 -4.81 -17.91
N ALA A 25 24.38 -5.91 -17.15
CA ALA A 25 24.81 -7.20 -17.69
C ALA A 25 23.88 -7.78 -18.78
N PRO A 26 22.54 -7.74 -18.65
CA PRO A 26 21.62 -8.27 -19.66
C PRO A 26 21.72 -7.58 -21.02
N ALA A 27 22.09 -6.29 -21.06
CA ALA A 27 22.30 -5.57 -22.32
C ALA A 27 23.43 -6.22 -23.16
N ARG A 28 24.43 -6.82 -22.52
CA ARG A 28 25.50 -7.58 -23.22
C ARG A 28 25.04 -8.96 -23.70
N GLN A 29 23.86 -9.39 -23.29
CA GLN A 29 23.26 -10.69 -23.62
C GLN A 29 22.12 -10.55 -24.65
N GLY A 30 21.95 -9.37 -25.25
CA GLY A 30 20.97 -9.14 -26.32
C GLY A 30 19.66 -8.52 -25.87
N VAL A 31 19.50 -8.19 -24.58
CA VAL A 31 18.36 -7.40 -24.11
C VAL A 31 18.39 -6.02 -24.77
N THR A 32 17.34 -5.69 -25.51
CA THR A 32 17.16 -4.42 -26.21
C THR A 32 16.28 -3.44 -25.44
N ASP A 33 15.37 -3.97 -24.63
CA ASP A 33 14.32 -3.22 -23.95
C ASP A 33 14.35 -3.51 -22.45
N LEU A 34 14.17 -2.49 -21.60
CA LEU A 34 14.13 -2.67 -20.15
C LEU A 34 12.80 -2.15 -19.60
N VAL A 35 12.04 -3.02 -18.97
CA VAL A 35 10.84 -2.64 -18.22
C VAL A 35 11.22 -2.49 -16.75
N VAL A 36 11.04 -1.28 -16.22
CA VAL A 36 11.29 -0.97 -14.81
C VAL A 36 9.96 -0.80 -14.08
N PHE A 37 9.79 -1.52 -12.98
CA PHE A 37 8.64 -1.39 -12.08
C PHE A 37 9.11 -0.89 -10.73
N ALA A 38 8.56 0.23 -10.27
CA ALA A 38 8.86 0.81 -8.96
C ALA A 38 7.55 0.95 -8.19
N HIS A 39 7.43 0.20 -7.09
CA HIS A 39 6.29 0.34 -6.19
C HIS A 39 6.74 0.96 -4.87
N GLY A 40 6.11 2.07 -4.50
CA GLY A 40 6.54 2.93 -3.40
C GLY A 40 6.10 2.49 -2.01
N TRP A 41 5.38 1.38 -1.86
CA TRP A 41 4.91 0.90 -0.55
C TRP A 41 4.97 -0.63 -0.48
N ASN A 42 5.92 -1.19 0.27
CA ASN A 42 6.09 -2.64 0.39
C ASN A 42 6.19 -3.04 1.86
N SER A 43 5.24 -3.85 2.34
CA SER A 43 5.19 -4.25 3.75
C SER A 43 6.34 -5.20 4.18
N SER A 44 7.06 -5.80 3.22
CA SER A 44 8.29 -6.58 3.48
C SER A 44 9.11 -6.76 2.18
N PRO A 45 10.42 -7.11 2.26
CA PRO A 45 11.22 -7.46 1.09
C PRO A 45 10.63 -8.64 0.30
N ALA A 46 10.17 -9.69 0.97
CA ALA A 46 9.55 -10.84 0.32
C ALA A 46 8.24 -10.46 -0.40
N GLY A 47 7.44 -9.58 0.19
CA GLY A 47 6.25 -9.02 -0.46
C GLY A 47 6.59 -8.19 -1.70
N ALA A 48 7.65 -7.39 -1.65
CA ALA A 48 8.13 -6.63 -2.80
C ALA A 48 8.56 -7.54 -3.96
N THR A 49 9.31 -8.61 -3.66
CA THR A 49 9.73 -9.62 -4.63
C THR A 49 8.54 -10.35 -5.26
N ARG A 50 7.55 -10.76 -4.44
CA ARG A 50 6.31 -11.40 -4.94
C ARG A 50 5.56 -10.46 -5.88
N LEU A 51 5.34 -9.21 -5.45
CA LEU A 51 4.65 -8.20 -6.27
C LEU A 51 5.34 -7.97 -7.62
N CYS A 52 6.66 -7.79 -7.63
CA CYS A 52 7.41 -7.62 -8.88
C CYS A 52 7.31 -8.88 -9.76
N SER A 53 7.41 -10.07 -9.17
CA SER A 53 7.29 -11.33 -9.90
C SER A 53 5.92 -11.49 -10.55
N ASP A 54 4.85 -11.25 -9.80
CA ASP A 54 3.47 -11.35 -10.27
C ASP A 54 3.16 -10.29 -11.34
N PHE A 55 3.67 -9.06 -11.16
CA PHE A 55 3.54 -7.98 -12.14
C PHE A 55 4.21 -8.32 -13.47
N PHE A 56 5.41 -8.93 -13.46
CA PHE A 56 6.14 -9.27 -14.68
C PHE A 56 5.73 -10.60 -15.31
N ALA A 57 5.05 -11.48 -14.59
CA ALA A 57 4.61 -12.79 -15.09
C ALA A 57 3.86 -12.76 -16.44
N PRO A 58 2.92 -11.83 -16.73
CA PRO A 58 2.20 -11.83 -18.00
C PRO A 58 2.98 -11.26 -19.18
N PHE A 59 4.10 -10.54 -18.94
CA PHE A 59 4.78 -9.76 -19.97
C PHE A 59 5.22 -10.56 -21.21
N PRO A 60 5.74 -11.80 -21.13
CA PRO A 60 6.09 -12.60 -22.31
C PRO A 60 4.97 -12.73 -23.34
N GLY A 61 3.71 -12.80 -22.88
CA GLY A 61 2.55 -12.89 -23.75
C GLY A 61 2.08 -11.55 -24.34
N LEU A 62 2.65 -10.43 -23.88
CA LEU A 62 2.28 -9.07 -24.27
C LEU A 62 3.31 -8.42 -25.21
N LEU A 63 4.53 -8.96 -25.29
CA LEU A 63 5.59 -8.39 -26.13
C LEU A 63 5.35 -8.65 -27.61
N ALA A 64 5.70 -7.67 -28.43
CA ALA A 64 5.73 -7.83 -29.88
C ALA A 64 6.84 -8.81 -30.30
N PRO A 65 6.69 -9.52 -31.43
CA PRO A 65 7.74 -10.38 -31.96
C PRO A 65 9.06 -9.62 -32.16
N GLY A 66 10.17 -10.20 -31.70
CA GLY A 66 11.51 -9.63 -31.82
C GLY A 66 11.92 -8.66 -30.70
N VAL A 67 11.07 -8.46 -29.69
CA VAL A 67 11.43 -7.71 -28.48
C VAL A 67 12.17 -8.61 -27.49
N GLU A 68 13.41 -8.25 -27.17
CA GLU A 68 14.22 -8.91 -26.15
C GLU A 68 14.20 -8.07 -24.87
N ALA A 69 13.17 -8.26 -24.04
CA ALA A 69 12.98 -7.45 -22.84
C ALA A 69 13.68 -8.03 -21.60
N GLY A 70 14.31 -7.16 -20.83
CA GLY A 70 14.71 -7.40 -19.44
C GLY A 70 13.75 -6.69 -18.47
N TYR A 71 13.77 -7.13 -17.21
CA TYR A 71 12.85 -6.65 -16.18
C TYR A 71 13.62 -6.21 -14.95
N ALA A 72 13.27 -5.05 -14.41
CA ALA A 72 13.87 -4.53 -13.18
C ALA A 72 12.81 -4.09 -12.18
N GLY A 73 12.79 -4.72 -11.01
CA GLY A 73 11.99 -4.27 -9.86
C GLY A 73 12.81 -3.31 -9.00
N VAL A 74 12.33 -2.10 -8.74
CA VAL A 74 12.95 -1.17 -7.79
C VAL A 74 12.37 -1.39 -6.41
N ILE A 75 13.23 -1.85 -5.51
CA ILE A 75 12.90 -2.12 -4.11
C ILE A 75 13.55 -1.01 -3.27
N TRP A 76 12.76 0.03 -3.01
CA TRP A 76 13.07 0.98 -1.96
C TRP A 76 12.52 0.44 -0.63
N PRO A 77 13.21 0.65 0.50
CA PRO A 77 12.70 0.30 1.82
C PRO A 77 11.58 1.27 2.18
N SER A 78 10.41 1.05 1.57
CA SER A 78 9.14 1.58 2.06
C SER A 78 8.55 0.57 3.03
N MET A 79 9.32 0.20 4.04
CA MET A 79 8.79 -0.51 5.19
C MET A 79 8.05 0.53 6.02
N MET A 80 6.83 0.22 6.46
CA MET A 80 6.39 0.73 7.75
C MET A 80 7.40 0.15 8.75
N PHE A 81 8.33 0.97 9.23
CA PHE A 81 9.26 0.52 10.26
C PHE A 81 8.38 0.13 11.44
N THR A 82 8.37 -1.15 11.81
CA THR A 82 7.51 -1.68 12.88
C THR A 82 7.77 -1.04 14.25
N GLY A 83 8.81 -0.20 14.37
CA GLY A 83 9.12 0.64 15.52
C GLY A 83 9.09 2.15 15.26
N GLU A 84 8.71 2.60 14.05
CA GLU A 84 8.37 4.01 13.86
C GLU A 84 6.97 4.27 14.45
N PRO A 85 6.81 5.37 15.18
CA PRO A 85 5.49 5.75 15.66
C PRO A 85 4.58 5.92 14.45
N VAL A 86 3.37 5.38 14.55
CA VAL A 86 2.27 5.70 13.62
C VAL A 86 2.24 7.21 13.43
N PRO A 87 2.07 7.73 12.19
CA PRO A 87 2.07 9.15 11.93
C PRO A 87 1.27 9.91 12.99
N ASP A 88 1.90 10.91 13.59
CA ASP A 88 1.25 11.74 14.60
C ASP A 88 0.08 12.47 13.94
N TYR A 89 -1.13 11.93 14.14
CA TYR A 89 -2.37 12.49 13.61
C TYR A 89 -2.63 13.90 14.16
N ARG A 90 -1.88 14.37 15.17
CA ARG A 90 -1.89 15.79 15.58
C ARG A 90 -1.41 16.72 14.48
N ALA A 91 -0.62 16.24 13.51
CA ALA A 91 -0.31 17.05 12.32
C ALA A 91 -1.59 17.46 11.57
N LEU A 92 -2.65 16.65 11.62
CA LEU A 92 -3.95 16.98 11.03
C LEU A 92 -4.64 18.15 11.74
N VAL A 93 -4.36 18.43 13.01
CA VAL A 93 -4.91 19.60 13.72
C VAL A 93 -4.48 20.90 13.04
N THR A 94 -3.31 20.91 12.39
CA THR A 94 -2.82 22.09 11.66
C THR A 94 -3.70 22.41 10.45
N VAL A 95 -4.28 21.40 9.81
CA VAL A 95 -5.11 21.54 8.60
C VAL A 95 -6.61 21.47 8.87
N LEU A 96 -7.02 20.86 9.99
CA LEU A 96 -8.40 20.64 10.44
C LEU A 96 -8.55 21.00 11.93
N PRO A 97 -8.32 22.26 12.32
CA PRO A 97 -8.36 22.67 13.73
C PRO A 97 -9.72 22.42 14.38
N GLU A 98 -10.82 22.49 13.62
CA GLU A 98 -12.17 22.21 14.09
C GLU A 98 -12.40 20.74 14.46
N LYS A 99 -11.55 19.83 13.97
CA LYS A 99 -11.61 18.39 14.25
C LYS A 99 -10.65 17.97 15.37
N GLU A 100 -10.01 18.90 16.08
CA GLU A 100 -9.05 18.60 17.15
C GLU A 100 -9.59 17.60 18.20
N PRO A 101 -10.82 17.73 18.74
CA PRO A 101 -11.34 16.77 19.72
C PRO A 101 -11.49 15.34 19.15
N VAL A 102 -11.86 15.23 17.87
CA VAL A 102 -11.99 13.95 17.16
C VAL A 102 -10.61 13.31 16.97
N LEU A 103 -9.63 14.11 16.55
CA LEU A 103 -8.25 13.68 16.35
C LEU A 103 -7.58 13.23 17.66
N ASP A 104 -7.81 13.95 18.76
CA ASP A 104 -7.31 13.55 20.09
C ASP A 104 -7.88 12.19 20.51
N ARG A 105 -9.19 11.97 20.33
CA ARG A 105 -9.82 10.69 20.68
C ARG A 105 -9.37 9.54 19.78
N LEU A 106 -9.23 9.77 18.47
CA LEU A 106 -8.68 8.78 17.54
C LEU A 106 -7.26 8.39 17.94
N THR A 107 -6.43 9.36 18.30
CA THR A 107 -5.06 9.13 18.76
C THR A 107 -5.03 8.29 20.03
N GLU A 108 -5.89 8.59 21.01
CA GLU A 108 -6.02 7.80 22.24
C GLU A 108 -6.43 6.34 21.97
N LEU A 109 -7.44 6.12 21.13
CA LEU A 109 -7.91 4.78 20.77
C LEU A 109 -6.83 3.96 20.04
N LEU A 110 -6.02 4.60 19.20
CA LEU A 110 -4.90 3.95 18.52
C LEU A 110 -3.76 3.58 19.49
N VAL A 111 -3.45 4.46 20.44
CA VAL A 111 -2.38 4.23 21.42
C VAL A 111 -2.76 3.13 22.41
N THR A 112 -4.01 3.13 22.88
CA THR A 112 -4.48 2.18 23.89
C THR A 112 -4.91 0.85 23.30
N ALA A 113 -5.31 0.84 22.01
CA ALA A 113 -5.81 -0.31 21.27
C ALA A 113 -6.66 -1.28 22.13
N PRO A 114 -7.78 -0.81 22.72
CA PRO A 114 -8.59 -1.66 23.58
C PRO A 114 -9.14 -2.84 22.79
N ALA A 115 -9.18 -4.02 23.42
CA ALA A 115 -9.66 -5.24 22.77
C ALA A 115 -11.20 -5.32 22.65
N ASP A 116 -11.93 -4.32 23.15
CA ASP A 116 -13.39 -4.31 23.12
C ASP A 116 -13.95 -3.78 21.79
N GLU A 117 -15.01 -4.42 21.30
CA GLU A 117 -15.65 -4.06 20.03
C GLU A 117 -16.26 -2.65 20.05
N ALA A 118 -16.66 -2.14 21.22
CA ALA A 118 -17.23 -0.80 21.34
C ALA A 118 -16.19 0.29 21.06
N ALA A 119 -14.95 0.11 21.51
CA ALA A 119 -13.81 0.97 21.17
C ALA A 119 -13.53 0.95 19.67
N PHE A 120 -13.63 -0.23 19.03
CA PHE A 120 -13.45 -0.37 17.59
C PHE A 120 -14.58 0.32 16.79
N ALA A 121 -15.84 0.16 17.23
CA ALA A 121 -16.98 0.86 16.65
C ALA A 121 -16.87 2.39 16.81
N ALA A 122 -16.45 2.86 17.99
CA ALA A 122 -16.21 4.28 18.26
C ALA A 122 -15.09 4.84 17.37
N PHE A 123 -14.01 4.09 17.15
CA PHE A 123 -12.94 4.47 16.23
C PHE A 123 -13.48 4.66 14.79
N GLY A 124 -14.28 3.72 14.31
CA GLY A 124 -14.91 3.83 12.98
C GLY A 124 -15.84 5.04 12.84
N ALA A 125 -16.64 5.33 13.85
CA ALA A 125 -17.51 6.52 13.86
C ALA A 125 -16.71 7.83 13.82
N LEU A 126 -15.65 7.94 14.63
CA LEU A 126 -14.79 9.12 14.66
C LEU A 126 -14.05 9.34 13.33
N LEU A 127 -13.66 8.28 12.62
CA LEU A 127 -13.07 8.41 11.28
C LEU A 127 -14.06 8.98 10.26
N ARG A 128 -15.34 8.60 10.35
CA ARG A 128 -16.38 9.16 9.47
C ARG A 128 -16.70 10.60 9.80
N GLU A 129 -16.70 10.95 11.09
CA GLU A 129 -16.80 12.35 11.51
C GLU A 129 -15.61 13.17 11.02
N LEU A 130 -14.39 12.65 11.11
CA LEU A 130 -13.18 13.32 10.62
C LEU A 130 -13.24 13.57 9.10
N THR A 131 -13.82 12.64 8.35
CA THR A 131 -13.90 12.68 6.88
C THR A 131 -15.21 13.24 6.34
N ASP A 132 -16.12 13.67 7.22
CA ASP A 132 -17.47 14.13 6.89
C ASP A 132 -18.28 13.11 6.06
N VAL A 133 -18.03 11.82 6.23
CA VAL A 133 -18.67 10.72 5.48
C VAL A 133 -20.10 10.43 5.99
N ASP A 134 -20.41 10.75 7.25
CA ASP A 134 -21.75 10.56 7.84
C ASP A 134 -22.74 11.69 7.53
N GLY A 135 -22.25 12.82 7.01
CA GLY A 135 -23.09 13.92 6.54
C GLY A 135 -23.20 13.86 5.03
N GLY A 136 -24.42 13.82 4.49
CA GLY A 136 -24.69 14.05 3.06
C GLY A 136 -24.35 15.47 2.58
N GLY A 137 -23.25 16.05 3.05
CA GLY A 137 -22.69 17.29 2.60
C GLY A 137 -22.02 17.10 1.23
N PRO A 138 -22.15 18.07 0.31
CA PRO A 138 -21.36 18.05 -0.91
C PRO A 138 -19.88 18.06 -0.50
N GLY A 139 -19.10 17.11 -1.01
CA GLY A 139 -17.70 16.93 -0.64
C GLY A 139 -16.97 18.26 -0.51
N GLY A 140 -16.28 18.42 0.62
CA GLY A 140 -15.57 19.64 0.96
C GLY A 140 -14.62 20.11 -0.17
N PRO A 141 -14.34 21.42 -0.23
CA PRO A 141 -13.50 21.97 -1.29
C PRO A 141 -12.08 21.37 -1.18
N GLY A 142 -11.77 20.41 -2.06
CA GLY A 142 -10.47 19.72 -2.07
C GLY A 142 -10.53 18.21 -2.34
N ALA A 143 -11.71 17.58 -2.34
CA ALA A 143 -11.82 16.16 -2.66
C ALA A 143 -11.56 15.90 -4.15
N ALA A 144 -10.32 15.55 -4.50
CA ALA A 144 -9.93 15.02 -5.82
C ALA A 144 -10.42 13.56 -6.04
N GLY A 145 -11.51 13.16 -5.38
CA GLY A 145 -12.09 11.83 -5.45
C GLY A 145 -13.29 11.74 -6.40
N PRO A 146 -13.65 10.54 -6.88
CA PRO A 146 -14.81 10.37 -7.74
C PRO A 146 -16.07 10.84 -7.03
N ARG A 147 -16.90 11.63 -7.73
CA ARG A 147 -18.24 12.09 -7.29
C ARG A 147 -19.26 10.96 -7.35
N GLY A 148 -18.94 9.81 -6.75
CA GLY A 148 -19.80 8.63 -6.65
C GLY A 148 -20.34 8.43 -5.23
N PRO A 149 -21.32 7.54 -5.04
CA PRO A 149 -21.76 7.16 -3.71
C PRO A 149 -20.59 6.57 -2.93
N VAL A 150 -20.50 6.87 -1.64
CA VAL A 150 -19.48 6.29 -0.76
C VAL A 150 -19.63 4.77 -0.77
N PRO A 151 -18.56 4.00 -1.03
CA PRO A 151 -18.60 2.55 -0.95
C PRO A 151 -19.19 2.04 0.37
N ALA A 152 -20.09 1.06 0.30
CA ALA A 152 -20.85 0.56 1.46
C ALA A 152 -19.96 0.07 2.61
N PHE A 153 -18.76 -0.46 2.32
CA PHE A 153 -17.83 -0.94 3.34
C PHE A 153 -17.21 0.20 4.18
N LEU A 154 -17.20 1.44 3.67
CA LEU A 154 -16.69 2.60 4.43
C LEU A 154 -17.71 3.13 5.44
N VAL A 155 -19.01 2.87 5.20
CA VAL A 155 -20.13 3.33 6.05
C VAL A 155 -20.77 2.21 6.87
N GLY A 156 -20.47 0.94 6.57
CA GLY A 156 -20.98 -0.23 7.29
C GLY A 156 -20.40 -0.40 8.69
N ASP A 157 -20.93 -1.33 9.46
CA ASP A 157 -20.38 -1.66 10.79
C ASP A 157 -18.91 -2.12 10.66
N PRO A 158 -17.94 -1.44 11.31
CA PRO A 158 -16.52 -1.73 11.09
C PRO A 158 -16.15 -3.14 11.53
N VAL A 159 -16.76 -3.67 12.60
CA VAL A 159 -16.51 -5.05 13.06
C VAL A 159 -16.95 -6.05 11.99
N ALA A 160 -18.18 -5.94 11.50
CA ALA A 160 -18.70 -6.81 10.45
C ALA A 160 -17.92 -6.70 9.12
N VAL A 161 -17.51 -5.48 8.74
CA VAL A 161 -16.72 -5.26 7.52
C VAL A 161 -15.34 -5.90 7.64
N CYS A 162 -14.65 -5.71 8.76
CA CYS A 162 -13.35 -6.34 9.00
C CYS A 162 -13.46 -7.86 9.05
N ALA A 163 -14.47 -8.43 9.71
CA ALA A 163 -14.70 -9.87 9.73
C ALA A 163 -14.87 -10.43 8.30
N ARG A 164 -15.67 -9.77 7.46
CA ARG A 164 -15.86 -10.16 6.06
C ARG A 164 -14.56 -10.13 5.24
N PHE A 165 -13.69 -9.14 5.47
CA PHE A 165 -12.40 -9.08 4.78
C PHE A 165 -11.44 -10.17 5.27
N THR A 166 -11.41 -10.46 6.58
CA THR A 166 -10.63 -11.56 7.14
C THR A 166 -11.06 -12.89 6.52
N GLU A 167 -12.37 -13.17 6.48
CA GLU A 167 -12.92 -14.39 5.85
C GLU A 167 -12.52 -14.51 4.38
N ALA A 168 -12.55 -13.40 3.63
CA ALA A 168 -12.15 -13.40 2.22
C ALA A 168 -10.64 -13.67 2.04
N LEU A 169 -9.80 -13.11 2.90
CA LEU A 169 -8.35 -13.34 2.88
C LEU A 169 -8.00 -14.80 3.23
N GLU A 170 -8.70 -15.38 4.20
CA GLU A 170 -8.53 -16.79 4.58
C GLU A 170 -8.94 -17.71 3.42
N ALA A 171 -10.07 -17.44 2.77
CA ALA A 171 -10.54 -18.21 1.62
C ALA A 171 -9.57 -18.16 0.42
N GLU A 172 -8.97 -17.00 0.12
CA GLU A 172 -7.94 -16.92 -0.93
C GLU A 172 -6.69 -17.70 -0.55
N ALA A 173 -6.24 -17.62 0.70
CA ALA A 173 -5.06 -18.36 1.18
C ALA A 173 -5.27 -19.89 1.15
N GLU A 174 -6.51 -20.36 1.30
CA GLU A 174 -6.88 -21.76 1.13
C GLU A 174 -6.91 -22.16 -0.35
N ALA A 175 -7.50 -21.34 -1.22
CA ALA A 175 -7.54 -21.60 -2.66
C ALA A 175 -6.16 -21.62 -3.34
N GLU A 176 -5.17 -20.89 -2.81
CA GLU A 176 -3.78 -20.94 -3.28
C GLU A 176 -3.02 -22.21 -2.86
N ARG A 177 -3.57 -23.01 -1.93
CA ARG A 177 -2.92 -24.24 -1.41
C ARG A 177 -3.39 -25.53 -2.09
N ASP A 178 -4.53 -25.49 -2.77
CA ASP A 178 -5.15 -26.61 -3.51
C ASP A 178 -4.75 -26.62 -5.01
#